data_AF-A0A818KMA3-F1
#
_entry.id   AF-A0A818KMA3-F1
#
_cell.length_a   1.000
_cell.length_b   1.000
_cell.length_c   1.000
_cell.angle_alpha   90.00
_cell.angle_beta   90.00
_cell.angle_gamma   90.00
#
_symmetry.space_group_name_H-M   'P 1'
#
loop_
_entity.id
_entity.type
_entity.pdbx_description
1 polymer ?
#
loop_
_entity_poly.entity_id
_entity_poly.type
_entity_poly.pdbx_seq_one_letter_code
_entity_poly.pdbx_strand_id
1 'polypeptide(L)'
;MTLNGFGNETVVGSYIPIDVIRRRKEQLKREIQEIREKVAQCEVEMSIIQSHNNIKLSDPSRSNIEQKLDNFRTRFHGHSLTTEPKHTTKSSITEPLKPMPYVCYFNVTVSLKKSRLLSRQHGNIKQLLIGKRQFNENPNEGIRWLVENNIFPNTPEHLAAFLFNETGLSKRAIGDYLGEKDDSHVEVLKHYAHMFDFFSTDIVEALRRYLYTFLLPGEAQKIDRIMEAFAQRYYECNPDIYANAEVCFILSFAIIMLNTSLHNKSARLGGLLTHEKFVNSLNEAISRQAMPDSNLIKNIYDSIKNNELKFPDDDIDLSDVSARMKEGDSTIFKEGWLWKQGGRVRQWKRRWFVITDGCLFYYESRTEVDNPRGIIPLVDVGVREIDDDRTKQFCFELFPLAGEKVKTTKPTPGETGKATEGHHTVYRMSASSEDERKDWIRALRIGSQNALPKQRSS
;
A
#
# COMPACT_ATOMS: atom_id res chain seq x y z
N MET A 1 27.72 20.55 -45.80
CA MET A 1 26.90 19.72 -46.71
C MET A 1 27.52 18.33 -46.63
N THR A 2 26.85 17.24 -46.24
CA THR A 2 25.43 16.90 -46.24
C THR A 2 25.21 15.68 -45.33
N LEU A 3 23.99 15.57 -44.82
CA LEU A 3 23.42 14.54 -43.95
C LEU A 3 23.38 13.13 -44.59
N ASN A 4 23.37 12.10 -43.75
CA ASN A 4 22.58 10.83 -43.78
C ASN A 4 23.34 9.73 -43.00
N GLY A 5 22.76 8.91 -42.12
CA GLY A 5 21.35 8.72 -41.76
C GLY A 5 21.21 8.08 -40.37
N PHE A 6 20.18 8.51 -39.66
CA PHE A 6 19.66 7.84 -38.48
C PHE A 6 18.85 6.63 -38.93
N GLY A 7 19.33 5.43 -38.60
CA GLY A 7 18.52 4.22 -38.63
C GLY A 7 17.57 4.22 -37.44
N ASN A 8 16.27 4.27 -37.72
CA ASN A 8 15.21 4.07 -36.74
C ASN A 8 15.28 2.65 -36.17
N GLU A 9 15.74 2.50 -34.93
CA GLU A 9 15.44 1.32 -34.12
C GLU A 9 14.03 1.45 -33.57
N THR A 10 13.08 0.82 -34.26
CA THR A 10 11.73 0.58 -33.74
C THR A 10 11.82 -0.30 -32.51
N VAL A 11 11.59 0.28 -31.33
CA VAL A 11 11.29 -0.42 -30.08
C VAL A 11 9.99 -1.19 -30.29
N VAL A 12 10.09 -2.50 -30.51
CA VAL A 12 8.92 -3.40 -30.55
C VAL A 12 8.50 -3.66 -29.11
N GLY A 13 7.71 -2.75 -28.55
CA GLY A 13 6.97 -3.00 -27.32
C GLY A 13 5.99 -4.15 -27.53
N SER A 14 5.85 -5.02 -26.53
CA SER A 14 4.86 -6.09 -26.48
C SER A 14 3.45 -5.49 -26.62
N TYR A 15 2.90 -5.51 -27.83
CA TYR A 15 1.55 -5.00 -28.07
C TYR A 15 0.53 -5.99 -27.51
N ILE A 16 -0.15 -5.58 -26.45
CA ILE A 16 -1.36 -6.24 -25.95
C ILE A 16 -2.39 -6.24 -27.09
N PRO A 17 -2.99 -7.39 -27.44
CA PRO A 17 -3.93 -7.46 -28.56
C PRO A 17 -5.05 -6.42 -28.43
N ILE A 18 -5.36 -5.73 -29.53
CA ILE A 18 -6.36 -4.64 -29.56
C ILE A 18 -7.72 -5.12 -29.04
N ASP A 19 -8.06 -6.38 -29.23
CA ASP A 19 -9.32 -6.96 -28.74
C ASP A 19 -9.34 -7.16 -27.23
N VAL A 20 -8.19 -7.39 -26.58
CA VAL A 20 -8.06 -7.39 -25.12
C VAL A 20 -8.28 -5.98 -24.58
N ILE A 21 -7.66 -4.98 -25.21
CA ILE A 21 -7.83 -3.56 -24.85
C ILE A 21 -9.28 -3.11 -25.05
N ARG A 22 -9.92 -3.50 -26.15
CA ARG A 22 -11.32 -3.19 -26.46
C ARG A 22 -12.29 -3.82 -25.47
N ARG A 23 -12.07 -5.10 -25.12
CA ARG A 23 -12.84 -5.80 -24.08
C ARG A 23 -12.70 -5.11 -22.72
N ARG A 24 -11.48 -4.71 -22.34
CA ARG A 24 -11.23 -3.95 -21.10
C ARG A 24 -11.91 -2.59 -21.11
N LYS A 25 -11.89 -1.86 -22.22
CA LYS A 25 -12.54 -0.55 -22.35
C LYS A 25 -14.06 -0.65 -22.14
N GLU A 26 -14.71 -1.64 -22.75
CA GLU A 26 -16.16 -1.84 -22.57
C GLU A 26 -16.51 -2.35 -21.17
N GLN A 27 -15.61 -3.12 -20.55
CA GLN A 27 -15.77 -3.54 -19.17
C GLN A 27 -15.61 -2.35 -18.19
N LEU A 28 -14.54 -1.55 -18.32
CA LEU A 28 -14.32 -0.35 -17.51
C LEU A 28 -15.48 0.65 -17.63
N LYS A 29 -16.11 0.77 -18.81
CA LYS A 29 -17.31 1.60 -18.98
C LYS A 29 -18.48 1.12 -18.12
N ARG A 30 -18.72 -0.20 -18.07
CA ARG A 30 -19.77 -0.78 -17.22
C ARG A 30 -19.45 -0.60 -15.73
N GLU A 31 -18.19 -0.83 -15.34
CA GLU A 31 -17.73 -0.63 -13.96
C GLU A 31 -17.86 0.83 -13.52
N ILE A 32 -17.48 1.80 -14.35
CA ILE A 32 -17.65 3.23 -14.07
C ILE A 32 -19.12 3.59 -13.88
N GLN A 33 -20.02 3.02 -14.68
CA GLN A 33 -21.45 3.27 -14.57
C GLN A 33 -22.03 2.73 -13.25
N GLU A 34 -21.65 1.51 -12.87
CA GLU A 34 -22.09 0.91 -11.62
C GLU A 34 -21.52 1.65 -10.39
N ILE A 35 -20.26 2.10 -10.46
CA ILE A 35 -19.63 2.95 -9.44
C ILE A 35 -20.42 4.25 -9.26
N ARG A 36 -20.84 4.90 -10.36
CA ARG A 36 -21.63 6.13 -10.31
C ARG A 36 -22.97 5.92 -9.61
N GLU A 37 -23.65 4.81 -9.90
CA GLU A 37 -24.93 4.46 -9.27
C GLU A 37 -24.77 4.24 -7.76
N LYS A 38 -23.71 3.54 -7.35
CA LYS A 38 -23.40 3.31 -5.92
C LYS A 38 -22.96 4.58 -5.18
N VAL A 39 -22.18 5.45 -5.83
CA VAL A 39 -21.82 6.76 -5.26
C VAL A 39 -23.08 7.61 -5.05
N ALA A 40 -23.98 7.64 -6.04
CA ALA A 40 -25.26 8.34 -5.90
C ALA A 40 -26.10 7.78 -4.75
N GLN A 41 -26.12 6.45 -4.56
CA GLN A 41 -26.80 5.83 -3.43
C GLN A 41 -26.17 6.23 -2.07
N CYS A 42 -24.83 6.24 -1.98
CA CYS A 42 -24.13 6.71 -0.79
C CYS A 42 -24.39 8.20 -0.50
N GLU A 43 -24.48 9.06 -1.51
CA GLU A 43 -24.81 10.48 -1.35
C GLU A 43 -26.22 10.67 -0.79
N VAL A 44 -27.18 9.88 -1.26
CA VAL A 44 -28.55 9.86 -0.71
C VAL A 44 -28.53 9.42 0.75
N GLU A 45 -27.83 8.34 1.10
CA GLU A 45 -27.69 7.88 2.49
C GLU A 45 -27.01 8.93 3.38
N MET A 46 -25.94 9.58 2.90
CA MET A 46 -25.27 10.67 3.62
C MET A 46 -26.22 11.86 3.84
N SER A 47 -27.03 12.22 2.84
CA SER A 47 -28.03 13.29 2.97
C SER A 47 -29.09 12.93 4.01
N ILE A 48 -29.54 11.67 4.05
CA ILE A 48 -30.48 11.17 5.06
C ILE A 48 -29.85 11.26 6.45
N ILE A 49 -28.61 10.80 6.62
CA ILE A 49 -27.89 10.86 7.91
C ILE A 49 -27.67 12.32 8.36
N GLN A 50 -27.32 13.21 7.44
CA GLN A 50 -27.17 14.65 7.71
C GLN A 50 -28.49 15.31 8.12
N SER A 51 -29.62 14.89 7.54
CA SER A 51 -30.95 15.39 7.92
C SER A 51 -31.40 14.90 9.31
N HIS A 52 -30.97 13.70 9.73
CA HIS A 52 -31.27 13.16 11.06
C HIS A 52 -30.37 13.74 12.18
N ASN A 53 -29.17 14.22 11.83
CA ASN A 53 -28.20 14.81 12.78
C ASN A 53 -28.26 16.33 12.84
N ASN A 54 -29.46 16.91 12.88
CA ASN A 54 -29.67 18.36 12.86
C ASN A 54 -29.04 19.08 14.09
N ILE A 55 -27.72 19.28 14.07
CA ILE A 55 -26.97 20.23 14.88
C ILE A 55 -26.52 21.33 13.93
N LYS A 56 -27.15 22.49 14.10
CA LYS A 56 -26.89 23.73 13.39
C LYS A 56 -25.39 24.07 13.38
N LEU A 57 -24.76 24.05 12.21
CA LEU A 57 -23.59 24.87 11.92
C LEU A 57 -23.95 25.79 10.76
N SER A 58 -24.41 26.98 11.12
CA SER A 58 -24.55 28.12 10.24
C SER A 58 -23.17 28.58 9.81
N ASP A 59 -22.77 28.35 8.55
CA ASP A 59 -21.54 28.92 8.01
C ASP A 59 -21.73 29.37 6.53
N PRO A 60 -21.35 30.60 6.14
CA PRO A 60 -21.63 31.19 4.82
C PRO A 60 -20.86 30.57 3.64
N SER A 61 -19.98 29.60 3.91
CA SER A 61 -19.09 28.95 2.94
C SER A 61 -19.78 27.95 2.00
N ARG A 62 -21.07 27.65 2.22
CA ARG A 62 -21.88 26.73 1.39
C ARG A 62 -22.29 27.33 0.02
N SER A 63 -22.50 28.64 -0.07
CA SER A 63 -22.95 29.26 -1.34
C SER A 63 -21.89 29.19 -2.45
N ASN A 64 -20.60 29.23 -2.08
CA ASN A 64 -19.49 29.19 -3.02
C ASN A 64 -19.20 27.76 -3.53
N ILE A 65 -19.66 26.73 -2.80
CA ILE A 65 -19.50 25.32 -3.19
C ILE A 65 -20.70 24.86 -4.03
N GLU A 66 -21.93 25.21 -3.64
CA GLU A 66 -23.13 24.90 -4.45
C GLU A 66 -23.11 25.60 -5.82
N GLN A 67 -22.63 26.85 -5.87
CA GLN A 67 -22.47 27.58 -7.13
C GLN A 67 -21.37 26.99 -8.05
N LYS A 68 -20.35 26.34 -7.48
CA LYS A 68 -19.33 25.60 -8.25
C LYS A 68 -19.84 24.24 -8.74
N LEU A 69 -20.71 23.59 -7.97
CA LEU A 69 -21.36 22.33 -8.35
C LEU A 69 -22.40 22.51 -9.46
N ASP A 70 -23.19 23.58 -9.44
CA ASP A 70 -24.16 23.87 -10.51
C ASP A 70 -23.47 24.29 -11.81
N ASN A 71 -22.37 25.03 -11.73
CA ASN A 71 -21.52 25.32 -12.90
C ASN A 71 -20.91 24.05 -13.51
N PHE A 72 -20.70 22.99 -12.71
CA PHE A 72 -20.21 21.70 -13.20
C PHE A 72 -21.34 20.86 -13.83
N ARG A 73 -22.56 20.88 -13.26
CA ARG A 73 -23.74 20.16 -13.79
C ARG A 73 -24.23 20.70 -15.13
N THR A 74 -24.15 22.00 -15.31
CA THR A 74 -24.61 22.69 -16.54
C THR A 74 -23.68 22.42 -17.73
N ARG A 75 -22.41 22.05 -17.48
CA ARG A 75 -21.39 21.86 -18.51
C ARG A 75 -21.43 20.49 -19.21
N PHE A 76 -22.26 19.56 -18.74
CA PHE A 76 -22.31 18.17 -19.23
C PHE A 76 -23.68 17.69 -19.74
N HIS A 77 -24.71 18.53 -19.74
CA HIS A 77 -26.03 18.20 -20.30
C HIS A 77 -26.18 18.65 -21.76
N GLY A 78 -25.30 18.15 -22.62
CA GLY A 78 -25.41 18.35 -24.06
C GLY A 78 -24.73 17.21 -24.79
N HIS A 79 -25.40 16.07 -24.91
CA HIS A 79 -25.51 15.28 -26.14
C HIS A 79 -26.44 14.08 -25.90
N SER A 80 -27.61 14.18 -26.51
CA SER A 80 -28.67 13.18 -26.54
C SER A 80 -28.29 11.96 -27.39
N LEU A 81 -28.78 10.79 -27.00
CA LEU A 81 -28.77 9.53 -27.75
C LEU A 81 -29.77 9.59 -28.92
N THR A 82 -29.33 9.28 -30.15
CA THR A 82 -30.06 8.62 -31.27
C THR A 82 -28.99 8.31 -32.33
N THR A 83 -28.82 7.12 -32.96
CA THR A 83 -29.75 6.26 -33.71
C THR A 83 -29.13 4.85 -33.91
N GLU A 84 -29.97 3.81 -34.11
CA GLU A 84 -29.57 2.50 -34.67
C GLU A 84 -29.10 2.61 -36.14
N PRO A 85 -28.41 1.59 -36.71
CA PRO A 85 -29.14 0.58 -37.49
C PRO A 85 -28.63 -0.88 -37.38
N LYS A 86 -29.53 -1.79 -37.82
CA LYS A 86 -29.46 -3.27 -37.90
C LYS A 86 -28.65 -3.76 -39.12
N HIS A 87 -27.87 -4.84 -38.98
CA HIS A 87 -28.11 -6.16 -39.63
C HIS A 87 -26.96 -7.19 -39.40
N THR A 88 -27.33 -8.31 -38.77
CA THR A 88 -26.96 -9.74 -38.98
C THR A 88 -25.58 -10.15 -39.56
N THR A 89 -24.86 -11.07 -38.89
CA THR A 89 -24.87 -12.54 -39.14
C THR A 89 -24.18 -13.30 -37.97
N LYS A 90 -24.64 -14.54 -37.71
CA LYS A 90 -24.39 -15.43 -36.56
C LYS A 90 -23.03 -16.17 -36.60
N SER A 91 -22.44 -16.40 -35.42
CA SER A 91 -21.94 -17.71 -34.92
C SER A 91 -21.55 -17.53 -33.43
N SER A 92 -22.44 -17.86 -32.48
CA SER A 92 -22.54 -19.15 -31.76
C SER A 92 -21.81 -19.18 -30.40
N ILE A 93 -22.64 -19.07 -29.34
CA ILE A 93 -22.62 -19.86 -28.08
C ILE A 93 -21.45 -19.54 -27.13
N THR A 94 -21.58 -18.58 -26.19
CA THR A 94 -22.35 -18.55 -24.92
C THR A 94 -21.68 -19.26 -23.74
N GLU A 95 -20.81 -18.54 -23.05
CA GLU A 95 -20.92 -18.38 -21.60
C GLU A 95 -20.85 -16.88 -21.29
N PRO A 96 -21.76 -16.31 -20.48
CA PRO A 96 -21.52 -15.00 -19.90
C PRO A 96 -20.28 -15.12 -19.01
N LEU A 97 -19.22 -14.36 -19.33
CA LEU A 97 -18.09 -14.16 -18.42
C LEU A 97 -18.68 -13.89 -17.04
N LYS A 98 -18.42 -14.79 -16.07
CA LYS A 98 -18.90 -14.65 -14.69
C LYS A 98 -18.59 -13.22 -14.24
N PRO A 99 -19.56 -12.49 -13.63
CA PRO A 99 -19.28 -11.15 -13.13
C PRO A 99 -18.08 -11.23 -12.20
N MET A 100 -16.96 -10.63 -12.62
CA MET A 100 -15.74 -10.56 -11.83
C MET A 100 -16.08 -9.94 -10.47
N PRO A 101 -15.44 -10.35 -9.37
CA PRO A 101 -15.74 -9.88 -8.02
C PRO A 101 -15.41 -8.39 -7.77
N TYR A 102 -15.19 -7.57 -8.81
CA TYR A 102 -14.95 -6.11 -8.72
C TYR A 102 -16.09 -5.34 -8.05
N VAL A 103 -17.34 -5.78 -8.23
CA VAL A 103 -18.53 -5.25 -7.53
C VAL A 103 -18.39 -5.42 -6.02
N CYS A 104 -17.87 -6.56 -5.58
CA CYS A 104 -17.61 -6.87 -4.17
C CYS A 104 -16.40 -6.05 -3.66
N TYR A 105 -15.31 -5.96 -4.44
CA TYR A 105 -14.10 -5.21 -4.05
C TYR A 105 -14.32 -3.69 -3.99
N PHE A 106 -15.07 -3.10 -4.91
CA PHE A 106 -15.44 -1.69 -4.83
C PHE A 106 -16.34 -1.44 -3.62
N ASN A 107 -17.32 -2.31 -3.37
CA ASN A 107 -18.18 -2.22 -2.19
C ASN A 107 -17.39 -2.38 -0.89
N VAL A 108 -16.40 -3.27 -0.82
CA VAL A 108 -15.56 -3.48 0.37
C VAL A 108 -14.57 -2.33 0.58
N THR A 109 -13.93 -1.81 -0.48
CA THR A 109 -12.99 -0.69 -0.40
C THR A 109 -13.73 0.63 -0.08
N VAL A 110 -14.94 0.81 -0.64
CA VAL A 110 -15.84 1.92 -0.27
C VAL A 110 -16.42 1.72 1.12
N SER A 111 -16.78 0.49 1.53
CA SER A 111 -17.21 0.17 2.90
C SER A 111 -16.10 0.44 3.91
N LEU A 112 -14.83 0.15 3.58
CA LEU A 112 -13.68 0.47 4.41
C LEU A 112 -13.33 1.96 4.43
N LYS A 113 -13.45 2.67 3.31
CA LYS A 113 -13.33 4.14 3.31
C LYS A 113 -14.49 4.79 4.08
N LYS A 114 -15.70 4.23 3.99
CA LYS A 114 -16.89 4.62 4.77
C LYS A 114 -16.70 4.29 6.25
N SER A 115 -16.11 3.14 6.60
CA SER A 115 -15.79 2.79 7.99
C SER A 115 -14.64 3.63 8.56
N ARG A 116 -13.64 4.02 7.74
CA ARG A 116 -12.61 5.04 8.07
C ARG A 116 -13.22 6.44 8.31
N LEU A 117 -14.21 6.82 7.50
CA LEU A 117 -14.95 8.08 7.68
C LEU A 117 -15.90 8.06 8.89
N LEU A 118 -16.50 6.91 9.19
CA LEU A 118 -17.40 6.71 10.34
C LEU A 118 -16.63 6.54 11.67
N SER A 119 -15.48 5.87 11.66
CA SER A 119 -14.59 5.70 12.82
C SER A 119 -13.96 7.01 13.29
N ARG A 120 -13.86 8.02 12.41
CA ARG A 120 -13.48 9.41 12.75
C ARG A 120 -14.49 10.11 13.66
N GLN A 121 -15.73 9.63 13.79
CA GLN A 121 -16.76 10.31 14.59
C GLN A 121 -16.97 9.73 16.01
N HIS A 122 -16.48 8.54 16.35
CA HIS A 122 -16.85 7.88 17.62
C HIS A 122 -15.72 7.00 18.21
N GLY A 123 -14.72 7.56 18.92
CA GLY A 123 -13.83 6.81 19.84
C GLY A 123 -12.99 5.64 19.28
N ASN A 124 -13.18 5.28 18.01
CA ASN A 124 -12.79 3.99 17.41
C ASN A 124 -11.32 3.97 16.97
N ILE A 125 -10.69 5.14 16.86
CA ILE A 125 -9.28 5.28 16.48
C ILE A 125 -8.36 4.67 17.55
N LYS A 126 -8.65 4.90 18.84
CA LYS A 126 -7.84 4.32 19.93
C LYS A 126 -7.92 2.79 19.92
N GLN A 127 -9.12 2.28 19.69
CA GLN A 127 -9.43 0.87 19.58
C GLN A 127 -8.70 0.23 18.39
N LEU A 128 -8.82 0.80 17.19
CA LEU A 128 -8.10 0.38 15.98
C LEU A 128 -6.58 0.29 16.22
N LEU A 129 -5.99 1.29 16.90
CA LEU A 129 -4.56 1.30 17.17
C LEU A 129 -4.12 0.22 18.16
N ILE A 130 -4.95 -0.09 19.17
CA ILE A 130 -4.69 -1.20 20.09
C ILE A 130 -4.74 -2.53 19.32
N GLY A 131 -5.75 -2.73 18.48
CA GLY A 131 -5.88 -3.94 17.68
C GLY A 131 -4.74 -4.11 16.66
N LYS A 132 -4.31 -3.04 16.00
CA LYS A 132 -3.14 -3.05 15.09
C LYS A 132 -1.85 -3.43 15.82
N ARG A 133 -1.66 -2.92 17.04
CA ARG A 133 -0.53 -3.33 17.88
C ARG A 133 -0.59 -4.82 18.21
N GLN A 134 -1.75 -5.30 18.66
CA GLN A 134 -1.93 -6.71 18.95
C GLN A 134 -1.71 -7.57 17.72
N PHE A 135 -2.16 -7.12 16.54
CA PHE A 135 -1.91 -7.83 15.27
C PHE A 135 -0.42 -7.94 14.96
N ASN A 136 0.33 -6.85 15.13
CA ASN A 136 1.77 -6.85 14.90
C ASN A 136 2.53 -7.77 15.86
N GLU A 137 1.98 -8.05 17.05
CA GLU A 137 2.55 -8.97 18.04
C GLU A 137 2.08 -10.42 17.83
N ASN A 138 0.77 -10.62 17.65
CA ASN A 138 0.10 -11.89 17.37
C ASN A 138 -1.07 -11.64 16.40
N PRO A 139 -0.92 -11.99 15.12
CA PRO A 139 -1.92 -11.68 14.09
C PRO A 139 -3.33 -12.18 14.43
N ASN A 140 -3.44 -13.40 14.95
CA ASN A 140 -4.72 -14.02 15.27
C ASN A 140 -5.44 -13.32 16.43
N GLU A 141 -4.72 -13.00 17.50
CA GLU A 141 -5.28 -12.26 18.64
C GLU A 141 -5.64 -10.82 18.24
N GLY A 142 -4.82 -10.16 17.42
CA GLY A 142 -5.11 -8.82 16.91
C GLY A 142 -6.37 -8.76 16.07
N ILE A 143 -6.56 -9.69 15.12
CA ILE A 143 -7.80 -9.78 14.34
C ILE A 143 -8.99 -10.05 15.25
N ARG A 144 -8.88 -10.99 16.21
CA ARG A 144 -9.94 -11.28 17.16
C ARG A 144 -10.35 -10.04 17.95
N TRP A 145 -9.38 -9.30 18.48
CA TRP A 145 -9.61 -8.06 19.21
C TRP A 145 -10.38 -7.03 18.35
N LEU A 146 -9.96 -6.84 17.10
CA LEU A 146 -10.55 -5.87 16.18
C LEU A 146 -12.00 -6.22 15.86
N VAL A 147 -12.29 -7.51 15.69
CA VAL A 147 -13.64 -8.04 15.49
C VAL A 147 -14.51 -7.83 16.73
N GLU A 148 -14.03 -8.22 17.91
CA GLU A 148 -14.77 -8.11 19.18
C GLU A 148 -15.10 -6.65 19.54
N ASN A 149 -14.24 -5.72 19.15
CA ASN A 149 -14.45 -4.28 19.34
C ASN A 149 -15.22 -3.62 18.19
N ASN A 150 -15.81 -4.40 17.28
CA ASN A 150 -16.63 -3.93 16.17
C ASN A 150 -15.91 -2.93 15.24
N ILE A 151 -14.61 -3.14 15.00
CA ILE A 151 -13.84 -2.32 14.05
C ILE A 151 -14.24 -2.67 12.62
N PHE A 152 -14.38 -3.97 12.33
CA PHE A 152 -14.88 -4.50 11.08
C PHE A 152 -15.54 -5.87 11.30
N PRO A 153 -16.44 -6.31 10.39
CA PRO A 153 -17.06 -7.63 10.46
C PRO A 153 -16.05 -8.77 10.34
N ASN A 154 -16.32 -9.88 11.02
CA ASN A 154 -15.52 -11.11 10.92
C ASN A 154 -15.84 -11.88 9.63
N THR A 155 -15.41 -11.33 8.49
CA THR A 155 -15.61 -11.94 7.16
C THR A 155 -14.31 -11.87 6.36
N PRO A 156 -13.98 -12.88 5.54
CA PRO A 156 -12.73 -12.92 4.78
C PRO A 156 -12.46 -11.66 3.94
N GLU A 157 -13.49 -11.06 3.36
CA GLU A 157 -13.41 -9.84 2.54
C GLU A 157 -12.93 -8.63 3.35
N HIS A 158 -13.52 -8.41 4.52
CA HIS A 158 -13.16 -7.28 5.39
C HIS A 158 -11.77 -7.48 6.00
N LEU A 159 -11.42 -8.71 6.38
CA LEU A 159 -10.09 -9.05 6.88
C LEU A 159 -9.03 -8.83 5.80
N ALA A 160 -9.22 -9.36 4.60
CA ALA A 160 -8.31 -9.16 3.46
C ALA A 160 -8.11 -7.67 3.15
N ALA A 161 -9.21 -6.92 3.13
CA ALA A 161 -9.15 -5.51 2.81
C ALA A 161 -8.59 -4.67 3.97
N PHE A 162 -8.71 -5.10 5.23
CA PHE A 162 -7.96 -4.54 6.36
C PHE A 162 -6.45 -4.78 6.19
N LEU A 163 -6.03 -6.02 5.93
CA LEU A 163 -4.61 -6.36 5.73
C LEU A 163 -3.99 -5.61 4.54
N PHE A 164 -4.76 -5.39 3.48
CA PHE A 164 -4.30 -4.74 2.26
C PHE A 164 -4.24 -3.21 2.36
N ASN A 165 -5.25 -2.58 2.97
CA ASN A 165 -5.37 -1.13 2.99
C ASN A 165 -4.83 -0.49 4.27
N GLU A 166 -4.82 -1.23 5.39
CA GLU A 166 -4.51 -0.64 6.69
C GLU A 166 -3.02 -0.47 6.91
N THR A 167 -2.71 0.63 7.59
CA THR A 167 -1.40 1.26 7.61
C THR A 167 -0.68 0.87 8.89
N GLY A 168 0.66 0.82 8.94
CA GLY A 168 1.35 0.48 10.20
C GLY A 168 1.06 -0.95 10.71
N LEU A 169 0.53 -1.81 9.86
CA LEU A 169 0.59 -3.26 10.04
C LEU A 169 1.99 -3.75 9.67
N SER A 170 2.50 -4.70 10.44
CA SER A 170 3.76 -5.36 10.15
C SER A 170 3.61 -6.22 8.90
N LYS A 171 4.43 -5.96 7.87
CA LYS A 171 4.46 -6.74 6.63
C LYS A 171 4.79 -8.22 6.88
N ARG A 172 5.60 -8.51 7.92
CA ARG A 172 5.85 -9.88 8.39
C ARG A 172 4.58 -10.51 8.97
N ALA A 173 3.91 -9.80 9.87
CA ALA A 173 2.66 -10.29 10.47
C ALA A 173 1.57 -10.56 9.42
N ILE A 174 1.48 -9.72 8.38
CA ILE A 174 0.60 -9.94 7.23
C ILE A 174 0.98 -11.25 6.52
N GLY A 175 2.26 -11.42 6.15
CA GLY A 175 2.73 -12.63 5.48
C GLY A 175 2.48 -13.89 6.29
N ASP A 176 2.78 -13.87 7.59
CA ASP A 176 2.59 -14.99 8.50
C ASP A 176 1.12 -15.41 8.60
N TYR A 177 0.21 -14.43 8.71
CA TYR A 177 -1.24 -14.65 8.78
C TYR A 177 -1.80 -15.19 7.46
N LEU A 178 -1.46 -14.55 6.34
CA LEU A 178 -1.90 -14.99 5.01
C LEU A 178 -1.36 -16.39 4.67
N GLY A 179 -0.20 -16.74 5.21
CA GLY A 179 0.42 -18.03 5.08
C GLY A 179 -0.11 -19.10 6.05
N GLU A 180 -1.16 -18.89 6.83
CA GLU A 180 -1.71 -19.97 7.68
C GLU A 180 -2.56 -20.98 6.89
N LYS A 181 -2.57 -22.23 7.36
CA LYS A 181 -3.21 -23.36 6.64
C LYS A 181 -4.70 -23.49 6.90
N ASP A 182 -5.20 -22.83 7.94
CA ASP A 182 -6.61 -22.94 8.34
C ASP A 182 -7.51 -22.35 7.24
N ASP A 183 -8.65 -23.00 6.97
CA ASP A 183 -9.55 -22.62 5.86
C ASP A 183 -9.96 -21.15 5.91
N SER A 184 -10.15 -20.59 7.11
CA SER A 184 -10.44 -19.16 7.29
C SER A 184 -9.35 -18.25 6.74
N HIS A 185 -8.08 -18.60 6.95
CA HIS A 185 -6.94 -17.81 6.47
C HIS A 185 -6.72 -18.01 4.98
N VAL A 186 -6.96 -19.22 4.47
CA VAL A 186 -6.92 -19.51 3.03
C VAL A 186 -7.95 -18.67 2.28
N GLU A 187 -9.17 -18.54 2.79
CA GLU A 187 -10.18 -17.66 2.19
C GLU A 187 -9.77 -16.17 2.27
N VAL A 188 -9.20 -15.71 3.40
CA VAL A 188 -8.65 -14.36 3.50
C VAL A 188 -7.54 -14.12 2.46
N LEU A 189 -6.64 -15.08 2.27
CA LEU A 189 -5.58 -15.01 1.26
C LEU A 189 -6.13 -14.92 -0.17
N LYS A 190 -7.16 -15.71 -0.50
CA LYS A 190 -7.84 -15.60 -1.79
C LYS A 190 -8.39 -14.19 -1.99
N HIS A 191 -9.12 -13.65 -1.01
CA HIS A 191 -9.65 -12.28 -1.11
C HIS A 191 -8.55 -11.23 -1.16
N TYR A 192 -7.43 -11.42 -0.44
CA TYR A 192 -6.27 -10.53 -0.46
C TYR A 192 -5.61 -10.49 -1.84
N ALA A 193 -5.39 -11.65 -2.47
CA ALA A 193 -4.85 -11.71 -3.83
C ALA A 193 -5.76 -10.97 -4.83
N HIS A 194 -7.07 -11.08 -4.66
CA HIS A 194 -8.02 -10.39 -5.51
C HIS A 194 -8.08 -8.86 -5.33
N MET A 195 -7.47 -8.30 -4.29
CA MET A 195 -7.28 -6.86 -4.16
C MET A 195 -6.35 -6.29 -5.24
N PHE A 196 -5.55 -7.13 -5.89
CA PHE A 196 -4.65 -6.71 -6.95
C PHE A 196 -5.34 -6.74 -8.32
N ASP A 197 -5.21 -5.65 -9.07
CA ASP A 197 -5.54 -5.62 -10.50
C ASP A 197 -4.30 -5.99 -11.32
N PHE A 198 -4.26 -7.24 -11.81
CA PHE A 198 -3.20 -7.71 -12.69
C PHE A 198 -3.60 -7.69 -14.16
N PHE A 199 -4.77 -7.14 -14.51
CA PHE A 199 -5.23 -7.11 -15.88
C PHE A 199 -4.21 -6.38 -16.77
N SER A 200 -3.84 -6.99 -17.90
CA SER A 200 -2.87 -6.40 -18.84
C SER A 200 -1.52 -6.04 -18.22
N THR A 201 -1.16 -6.66 -17.09
CA THR A 201 0.11 -6.46 -16.41
C THR A 201 1.01 -7.66 -16.64
N ASP A 202 2.28 -7.41 -16.98
CA ASP A 202 3.28 -8.47 -17.11
C ASP A 202 3.45 -9.24 -15.78
N ILE A 203 3.71 -10.54 -15.84
CA ILE A 203 3.79 -11.40 -14.63
C ILE A 203 4.91 -10.95 -13.68
N VAL A 204 6.03 -10.43 -14.20
CA VAL A 204 7.12 -9.92 -13.37
C VAL A 204 6.66 -8.67 -12.63
N GLU A 205 5.97 -7.76 -13.30
CA GLU A 205 5.46 -6.53 -12.69
C GLU A 205 4.33 -6.81 -11.68
N ALA A 206 3.44 -7.75 -11.98
CA ALA A 206 2.43 -8.23 -11.04
C ALA A 206 3.09 -8.83 -9.79
N LEU A 207 4.13 -9.65 -9.97
CA LEU A 207 4.86 -10.28 -8.88
C LEU A 207 5.59 -9.25 -8.01
N ARG A 208 6.22 -8.23 -8.61
CA ARG A 208 6.83 -7.10 -7.87
C ARG A 208 5.80 -6.43 -6.97
N ARG A 209 4.63 -6.09 -7.52
CA ARG A 209 3.56 -5.43 -6.75
C ARG A 209 3.08 -6.32 -5.60
N TYR A 210 2.84 -7.60 -5.89
CA TYR A 210 2.33 -8.55 -4.91
C TYR A 210 3.29 -8.72 -3.73
N LEU A 211 4.54 -9.06 -4.03
CA LEU A 211 5.58 -9.34 -3.04
C LEU A 211 6.08 -8.10 -2.31
N TYR A 212 5.72 -6.89 -2.74
CA TYR A 212 6.05 -5.66 -2.02
C TYR A 212 5.12 -5.39 -0.83
N THR A 213 3.92 -5.99 -0.81
CA THR A 213 2.89 -5.67 0.20
C THR A 213 3.06 -6.39 1.52
N PHE A 214 3.78 -7.51 1.55
CA PHE A 214 4.06 -8.30 2.75
C PHE A 214 5.43 -8.97 2.63
N LEU A 215 5.95 -9.49 3.75
CA LEU A 215 7.19 -10.26 3.77
C LEU A 215 6.84 -11.75 3.71
N LEU A 216 7.41 -12.48 2.74
CA LEU A 216 7.16 -13.91 2.59
C LEU A 216 7.59 -14.68 3.85
N PRO A 217 6.75 -15.60 4.37
CA PRO A 217 7.14 -16.47 5.48
C PRO A 217 8.34 -17.36 5.13
N GLY A 218 9.00 -17.89 6.16
CA GLY A 218 10.17 -18.77 5.97
C GLY A 218 9.81 -20.21 5.63
N GLU A 219 8.62 -20.67 5.98
CA GLU A 219 8.19 -22.05 5.80
C GLU A 219 7.69 -22.29 4.38
N ALA A 220 8.27 -23.28 3.69
CA ALA A 220 7.97 -23.60 2.29
C ALA A 220 6.47 -23.77 2.02
N GLN A 221 5.75 -24.48 2.90
CA GLN A 221 4.32 -24.71 2.74
C GLN A 221 3.48 -23.42 2.80
N LYS A 222 3.94 -22.40 3.52
CA LYS A 222 3.27 -21.09 3.56
C LYS A 222 3.52 -20.32 2.26
N ILE A 223 4.77 -20.34 1.78
CA ILE A 223 5.16 -19.73 0.51
C ILE A 223 4.36 -20.34 -0.63
N ASP A 224 4.26 -21.67 -0.71
CA ASP A 224 3.51 -22.37 -1.76
C ASP A 224 2.06 -21.87 -1.85
N ARG A 225 1.35 -21.81 -0.72
CA ARG A 225 -0.05 -21.34 -0.68
C ARG A 225 -0.19 -19.89 -1.12
N ILE A 226 0.71 -19.01 -0.69
CA ILE A 226 0.73 -17.60 -1.09
C ILE A 226 0.96 -17.47 -2.61
N MET A 227 1.89 -18.25 -3.15
CA MET A 227 2.23 -18.24 -4.56
C MET A 227 1.14 -18.87 -5.43
N GLU A 228 0.42 -19.86 -4.93
CA GLU A 228 -0.73 -20.45 -5.60
C GLU A 228 -1.88 -19.45 -5.72
N ALA A 229 -2.18 -18.71 -4.64
CA ALA A 229 -3.17 -17.64 -4.68
C ALA A 229 -2.81 -16.53 -5.67
N PHE A 230 -1.52 -16.15 -5.74
CA PHE A 230 -1.02 -15.21 -6.74
C PHE A 230 -1.23 -15.74 -8.18
N ALA A 231 -0.81 -16.97 -8.43
CA ALA A 231 -0.87 -17.58 -9.76
C ALA A 231 -2.31 -17.71 -10.26
N GLN A 232 -3.22 -18.15 -9.39
CA GLN A 232 -4.65 -18.22 -9.68
C GLN A 232 -5.21 -16.85 -10.03
N ARG A 233 -4.93 -15.84 -9.20
CA ARG A 233 -5.39 -14.47 -9.46
C ARG A 233 -4.82 -13.89 -10.75
N TYR A 234 -3.54 -14.12 -11.02
CA TYR A 234 -2.87 -13.62 -12.21
C TYR A 234 -3.50 -14.23 -13.47
N TYR A 235 -3.75 -15.54 -13.46
CA TYR A 235 -4.40 -16.26 -14.55
C TYR A 235 -5.83 -15.76 -14.79
N GLU A 236 -6.63 -15.56 -13.74
CA GLU A 236 -7.99 -14.99 -13.86
C GLU A 236 -8.01 -13.60 -14.51
N CYS A 237 -6.99 -12.78 -14.25
CA CYS A 237 -6.85 -11.47 -14.88
C CYS A 237 -6.35 -11.55 -16.33
N ASN A 238 -5.66 -12.63 -16.69
CA ASN A 238 -4.94 -12.78 -17.96
C ASN A 238 -5.10 -14.19 -18.57
N PRO A 239 -6.34 -14.71 -18.77
CA PRO A 239 -6.58 -16.10 -19.13
C PRO A 239 -6.09 -16.47 -20.54
N ASP A 240 -5.93 -15.48 -21.41
CA ASP A 240 -5.49 -15.65 -22.81
C ASP A 240 -3.95 -15.70 -22.96
N ILE A 241 -3.17 -15.48 -21.88
CA ILE A 241 -1.69 -15.39 -21.95
C ILE A 241 -1.01 -16.72 -21.64
N TYR A 242 -1.51 -17.46 -20.65
CA TYR A 242 -0.93 -18.72 -20.19
C TYR A 242 -1.96 -19.85 -20.31
N ALA A 243 -1.50 -21.11 -20.39
CA ALA A 243 -2.41 -22.23 -20.58
C ALA A 243 -3.34 -22.47 -19.37
N ASN A 244 -2.81 -22.29 -18.15
CA ASN A 244 -3.52 -22.49 -16.89
C ASN A 244 -2.77 -21.78 -15.73
N ALA A 245 -3.36 -21.77 -14.54
CA ALA A 245 -2.76 -21.20 -13.34
C ALA A 245 -1.47 -21.92 -12.89
N GLU A 246 -1.34 -23.23 -13.16
CA GLU A 246 -0.15 -24.02 -12.82
C GLU A 246 1.10 -23.51 -13.56
N VAL A 247 0.96 -23.12 -14.84
CA VAL A 247 2.05 -22.47 -15.59
C VAL A 247 2.44 -21.15 -14.94
N CYS A 248 1.49 -20.33 -14.50
CA CYS A 248 1.78 -19.07 -13.79
C CYS A 248 2.51 -19.34 -12.46
N PHE A 249 2.13 -20.40 -11.75
CA PHE A 249 2.76 -20.82 -10.49
C PHE A 249 4.23 -21.21 -10.70
N ILE A 250 4.50 -22.13 -11.65
CA ILE A 250 5.85 -22.58 -11.99
C ILE A 250 6.72 -21.39 -12.44
N LEU A 251 6.19 -20.53 -13.32
CA LEU A 251 6.90 -19.34 -13.78
C LEU A 251 7.25 -18.39 -12.64
N SER A 252 6.35 -18.20 -11.68
CA SER A 252 6.59 -17.30 -10.55
C SER A 252 7.76 -17.76 -9.69
N PHE A 253 7.86 -19.06 -9.39
CA PHE A 253 9.03 -19.63 -8.71
C PHE A 253 10.31 -19.54 -9.55
N ALA A 254 10.21 -19.81 -10.85
CA ALA A 254 11.34 -19.69 -11.78
C ALA A 254 11.87 -18.24 -11.82
N ILE A 255 10.98 -17.24 -11.80
CA ILE A 255 11.33 -15.82 -11.74
C ILE A 255 12.06 -15.48 -10.44
N ILE A 256 11.59 -15.97 -9.29
CA ILE A 256 12.25 -15.75 -7.99
C ILE A 256 13.64 -16.39 -7.96
N MET A 257 13.78 -17.63 -8.47
CA MET A 257 15.08 -18.30 -8.58
C MET A 257 16.03 -17.59 -9.55
N LEU A 258 15.51 -17.10 -10.67
CA LEU A 258 16.26 -16.29 -11.62
C LEU A 258 16.78 -15.02 -10.96
N ASN A 259 15.95 -14.33 -10.17
CA ASN A 259 16.35 -13.13 -9.43
C ASN A 259 17.53 -13.41 -8.50
N THR A 260 17.44 -14.46 -7.68
CA THR A 260 18.55 -14.87 -6.81
C THR A 260 19.81 -15.17 -7.62
N SER A 261 19.68 -15.87 -8.74
CA SER A 261 20.82 -16.25 -9.58
C SER A 261 21.53 -15.06 -10.24
N LEU A 262 20.79 -14.02 -10.63
CA LEU A 262 21.34 -12.85 -11.33
C LEU A 262 21.90 -11.79 -10.37
N HIS A 263 21.25 -11.57 -9.22
CA HIS A 263 21.52 -10.41 -8.37
C HIS A 263 22.16 -10.74 -7.02
N ASN A 264 22.05 -11.99 -6.54
CA ASN A 264 22.71 -12.37 -5.28
C ASN A 264 24.20 -12.65 -5.51
N LYS A 265 25.06 -11.83 -4.89
CA LYS A 265 26.53 -11.92 -5.00
C LYS A 265 27.08 -13.31 -4.60
N SER A 266 26.45 -14.00 -3.65
CA SER A 266 26.88 -15.33 -3.22
C SER A 266 26.52 -16.43 -4.23
N ALA A 267 25.43 -16.26 -4.98
CA ALA A 267 25.03 -17.21 -6.03
C ALA A 267 25.92 -17.11 -7.28
N ARG A 268 26.55 -15.95 -7.51
CA ARG A 268 27.43 -15.69 -8.66
C ARG A 268 28.72 -16.51 -8.66
N LEU A 269 29.09 -17.16 -7.56
CA LEU A 269 30.24 -18.08 -7.49
C LEU A 269 30.08 -19.31 -8.40
N GLY A 270 28.85 -19.66 -8.79
CA GLY A 270 28.54 -20.73 -9.76
C GLY A 270 28.30 -20.25 -11.21
N GLY A 271 28.45 -18.96 -11.50
CA GLY A 271 28.15 -18.34 -12.80
C GLY A 271 26.71 -17.83 -12.92
N LEU A 272 26.49 -16.82 -13.77
CA LEU A 272 25.16 -16.24 -14.02
C LEU A 272 24.28 -17.22 -14.82
N LEU A 273 23.01 -17.37 -14.43
CA LEU A 273 22.04 -18.16 -15.19
C LEU A 273 21.75 -17.46 -16.53
N THR A 274 22.18 -18.05 -17.64
CA THR A 274 21.93 -17.52 -18.99
C THR A 274 20.48 -17.71 -19.42
N HIS A 275 20.01 -16.91 -20.38
CA HIS A 275 18.66 -17.06 -20.95
C HIS A 275 18.40 -18.49 -21.45
N GLU A 276 19.37 -19.10 -22.14
CA GLU A 276 19.24 -20.48 -22.64
C GLU A 276 19.04 -21.50 -21.51
N LYS A 277 19.81 -21.40 -20.43
CA LYS A 277 19.65 -22.28 -19.26
C LYS A 277 18.31 -22.06 -18.56
N PHE A 278 17.84 -20.81 -18.50
CA PHE A 278 16.53 -20.48 -17.97
C PHE A 278 15.40 -21.13 -18.80
N VAL A 279 15.45 -21.01 -20.13
CA VAL A 279 14.50 -21.69 -21.04
C VAL A 279 14.52 -23.21 -20.85
N ASN A 280 15.71 -23.81 -20.75
CA ASN A 280 15.83 -25.26 -20.54
C ASN A 280 15.20 -25.70 -19.21
N SER A 281 15.39 -24.94 -18.13
CA SER A 281 14.75 -25.24 -16.84
C SER A 281 13.21 -25.17 -16.91
N LEU A 282 12.66 -24.25 -17.72
CA LEU A 282 11.22 -24.17 -17.93
C LEU A 282 10.69 -25.34 -18.77
N ASN A 283 11.44 -25.78 -19.79
CA ASN A 283 11.08 -26.96 -20.59
C ASN A 283 11.04 -28.26 -19.79
N GLU A 284 11.81 -28.36 -18.72
CA GLU A 284 11.79 -29.51 -17.80
C GLU A 284 10.57 -29.49 -16.88
N ALA A 285 10.10 -28.29 -16.49
CA ALA A 285 9.00 -28.11 -15.55
C ALA A 285 7.62 -27.99 -16.21
N ILE A 286 7.55 -27.48 -17.44
CA ILE A 286 6.30 -27.19 -18.16
C ILE A 286 6.17 -28.10 -19.37
N SER A 287 4.99 -28.70 -19.53
CA SER A 287 4.68 -29.51 -20.70
C SER A 287 4.78 -28.70 -22.00
N ARG A 288 5.31 -29.29 -23.08
CA ARG A 288 5.50 -28.60 -24.37
C ARG A 288 4.27 -27.87 -24.91
N GLN A 289 3.08 -28.41 -24.67
CA GLN A 289 1.80 -27.82 -25.13
C GLN A 289 1.39 -26.58 -24.31
N ALA A 290 1.91 -26.42 -23.10
CA ALA A 290 1.61 -25.35 -22.17
C ALA A 290 2.74 -24.31 -22.07
N MET A 291 3.82 -24.48 -22.85
CA MET A 291 4.98 -23.59 -22.85
C MET A 291 4.60 -22.18 -23.31
N PRO A 292 5.02 -21.12 -22.59
CA PRO A 292 4.82 -19.75 -23.02
C PRO A 292 5.60 -19.42 -24.31
N ASP A 293 5.15 -18.39 -25.03
CA ASP A 293 5.83 -17.89 -26.23
C ASP A 293 7.30 -17.49 -25.91
N SER A 294 8.20 -17.76 -26.85
CA SER A 294 9.63 -17.51 -26.65
C SER A 294 9.96 -16.03 -26.40
N ASN A 295 9.20 -15.10 -26.97
CA ASN A 295 9.41 -13.67 -26.71
C ASN A 295 8.97 -13.29 -25.30
N LEU A 296 7.90 -13.91 -24.79
CA LEU A 296 7.42 -13.69 -23.42
C LEU A 296 8.47 -14.16 -22.41
N ILE A 297 9.05 -15.34 -22.60
CA ILE A 297 10.13 -15.87 -21.75
C ILE A 297 11.35 -14.95 -21.77
N LYS A 298 11.72 -14.45 -22.96
CA LYS A 298 12.82 -13.49 -23.10
C LYS A 298 12.55 -12.18 -22.36
N ASN A 299 11.34 -11.63 -22.50
CA ASN A 299 10.94 -10.41 -21.80
C ASN A 299 10.98 -10.57 -20.27
N ILE A 300 10.54 -11.72 -19.75
CA ILE A 300 10.64 -12.06 -18.32
C ILE A 300 12.11 -12.05 -17.88
N TYR A 301 12.98 -12.72 -18.62
CA TYR A 301 14.41 -12.79 -18.30
C TYR A 301 15.07 -11.40 -18.31
N ASP A 302 14.85 -10.63 -19.38
CA ASP A 302 15.42 -9.29 -19.53
C ASP A 302 14.87 -8.32 -18.47
N SER A 303 13.58 -8.42 -18.11
CA SER A 303 12.96 -7.62 -17.05
C SER A 303 13.65 -7.85 -15.69
N ILE A 304 13.87 -9.11 -15.31
CA ILE A 304 14.59 -9.42 -14.06
C ILE A 304 16.05 -9.01 -14.15
N LYS A 305 16.73 -9.30 -15.26
CA LYS A 305 18.14 -8.93 -15.43
C LYS A 305 18.37 -7.43 -15.30
N ASN A 306 17.46 -6.61 -15.82
CA ASN A 306 17.58 -5.16 -15.79
C ASN A 306 17.08 -4.54 -14.47
N ASN A 307 16.15 -5.19 -13.78
CA ASN A 307 15.57 -4.70 -12.54
C ASN A 307 15.33 -5.85 -11.55
N GLU A 308 16.06 -5.89 -10.43
CA GLU A 308 15.88 -6.94 -9.42
C GLU A 308 14.52 -6.87 -8.72
N LEU A 309 13.99 -8.00 -8.26
CA LEU A 309 12.84 -8.03 -7.36
C LEU A 309 13.24 -7.35 -6.04
N LYS A 310 12.46 -6.33 -5.66
CA LYS A 310 12.61 -5.67 -4.37
C LYS A 310 11.61 -6.26 -3.41
N PHE A 311 12.12 -6.76 -2.30
CA PHE A 311 11.32 -7.24 -1.19
C PHE A 311 11.20 -6.12 -0.15
N PRO A 312 10.09 -6.04 0.58
CA PRO A 312 9.98 -5.08 1.64
C PRO A 312 10.98 -5.40 2.74
N ASP A 313 11.72 -4.39 3.19
CA ASP A 313 12.54 -4.50 4.39
C ASP A 313 11.65 -4.58 5.64
N ASP A 314 12.19 -5.13 6.73
CA ASP A 314 11.55 -5.08 8.06
C ASP A 314 11.45 -3.64 8.59
N ASP A 315 12.26 -2.72 8.06
CA ASP A 315 12.27 -1.31 8.43
C ASP A 315 11.09 -0.56 7.78
N ILE A 316 10.53 0.42 8.49
CA ILE A 316 9.44 1.27 7.99
C ILE A 316 9.90 1.98 6.70
N ASP A 317 9.21 1.73 5.58
CA ASP A 317 9.44 2.45 4.32
C ASP A 317 8.97 3.91 4.46
N LEU A 318 9.90 4.79 4.81
CA LEU A 318 9.63 6.21 5.01
C LEU A 318 9.13 6.90 3.75
N SER A 319 9.40 6.35 2.56
CA SER A 319 8.94 6.92 1.30
C SER A 319 7.45 6.68 1.10
N ASP A 320 6.97 5.46 1.38
CA ASP A 320 5.54 5.10 1.38
C ASP A 320 4.76 5.91 2.42
N VAL A 321 5.27 5.98 3.67
CA VAL A 321 4.62 6.77 4.72
C VAL A 321 4.55 8.24 4.33
N SER A 322 5.60 8.79 3.71
CA SER A 322 5.60 10.17 3.24
C SER A 322 4.61 10.41 2.09
N ALA A 323 4.46 9.46 1.15
CA ALA A 323 3.49 9.57 0.06
C ALA A 323 2.05 9.58 0.60
N ARG A 324 1.74 8.67 1.52
CA ARG A 324 0.40 8.52 2.09
C ARG A 324 -0.01 9.67 3.00
N MET A 325 0.97 10.29 3.68
CA MET A 325 0.81 11.57 4.37
C MET A 325 0.34 12.68 3.42
N LYS A 326 0.93 12.78 2.22
CA LYS A 326 0.55 13.79 1.19
C LYS A 326 -0.84 13.53 0.62
N GLU A 327 -1.19 12.25 0.45
CA GLU A 327 -2.49 11.83 -0.07
C GLU A 327 -3.61 11.91 0.98
N GLY A 328 -3.27 12.21 2.25
CA GLY A 328 -4.23 12.34 3.35
C GLY A 328 -4.81 11.01 3.85
N ASP A 329 -4.20 9.88 3.50
CA ASP A 329 -4.64 8.52 3.88
C ASP A 329 -3.98 8.03 5.18
N SER A 330 -3.11 8.84 5.79
CA SER A 330 -2.44 8.51 7.06
C SER A 330 -3.32 8.78 8.29
N THR A 331 -3.29 7.87 9.25
CA THR A 331 -4.01 8.04 10.53
C THR A 331 -3.18 8.84 11.53
N ILE A 332 -3.46 10.14 11.64
CA ILE A 332 -2.78 11.03 12.59
C ILE A 332 -3.13 10.62 14.03
N PHE A 333 -2.11 10.20 14.78
CA PHE A 333 -2.27 9.79 16.17
C PHE A 333 -2.21 10.96 17.15
N LYS A 334 -1.30 11.90 16.92
CA LYS A 334 -1.20 13.16 17.66
C LYS A 334 -0.50 14.20 16.81
N GLU A 335 -0.97 15.44 16.89
CA GLU A 335 -0.29 16.60 16.30
C GLU A 335 -0.22 17.76 17.28
N GLY A 336 0.74 18.65 17.09
CA GLY A 336 0.89 19.84 17.95
C GLY A 336 2.25 20.51 17.85
N TRP A 337 2.38 21.66 18.50
CA TRP A 337 3.65 22.39 18.56
C TRP A 337 4.54 21.83 19.67
N LEU A 338 5.81 21.59 19.33
CA LEU A 338 6.87 21.34 20.32
C LEU A 338 8.11 22.17 19.99
N TRP A 339 8.91 22.44 21.02
CA TRP A 339 10.28 22.89 20.84
C TRP A 339 11.19 21.68 20.75
N LYS A 340 12.14 21.69 19.81
CA LYS A 340 13.19 20.67 19.70
C LYS A 340 14.58 21.26 19.72
N GLN A 341 15.51 20.60 20.38
CA GLN A 341 16.92 20.99 20.34
C GLN A 341 17.60 20.41 19.08
N GLY A 342 18.49 21.16 18.43
CA GLY A 342 19.31 20.66 17.33
C GLY A 342 20.43 19.71 17.82
N GLY A 343 20.91 18.83 16.94
CA GLY A 343 21.86 17.76 17.29
C GLY A 343 23.29 18.29 17.45
N ARG A 344 23.94 18.65 16.34
CA ARG A 344 25.28 19.27 16.37
C ARG A 344 25.24 20.67 16.98
N VAL A 345 24.28 21.49 16.54
CA VAL A 345 24.06 22.84 17.06
C VAL A 345 22.87 22.79 17.99
N ARG A 346 23.10 22.96 19.30
CA ARG A 346 22.11 22.81 20.37
C ARG A 346 21.12 23.99 20.49
N GLN A 347 20.65 24.50 19.37
CA GLN A 347 19.63 25.55 19.33
C GLN A 347 18.22 24.95 19.40
N TRP A 348 17.34 25.60 20.16
CA TRP A 348 15.93 25.27 20.24
C TRP A 348 15.17 25.83 19.05
N LYS A 349 14.36 25.00 18.40
CA LYS A 349 13.50 25.40 17.27
C LYS A 349 12.08 24.89 17.51
N ARG A 350 11.09 25.77 17.34
CA ARG A 350 9.67 25.41 17.39
C ARG A 350 9.26 24.76 16.07
N ARG A 351 8.61 23.61 16.12
CA ARG A 351 8.18 22.85 14.94
C ARG A 351 6.81 22.23 15.18
N TRP A 352 6.04 22.06 14.12
CA TRP A 352 4.76 21.34 14.17
C TRP A 352 5.05 19.85 14.03
N PHE A 353 4.71 19.07 15.05
CA PHE A 353 4.97 17.63 15.08
C PHE A 353 3.70 16.85 14.77
N VAL A 354 3.85 15.72 14.08
CA VAL A 354 2.76 14.80 13.77
C VAL A 354 3.23 13.36 13.96
N ILE A 355 2.54 12.59 14.80
CA ILE A 355 2.74 11.14 14.93
C ILE A 355 1.84 10.44 13.92
N THR A 356 2.52 10.03 12.84
CA THR A 356 2.18 9.12 11.74
C THR A 356 2.33 7.64 12.03
N ASP A 357 1.64 6.70 11.39
CA ASP A 357 2.14 5.39 10.90
C ASP A 357 3.56 4.95 11.41
N GLY A 358 3.73 4.76 12.72
CA GLY A 358 5.02 4.41 13.35
C GLY A 358 6.15 5.45 13.25
N CYS A 359 5.87 6.69 12.84
CA CYS A 359 6.84 7.75 12.58
C CYS A 359 6.42 9.10 13.21
N LEU A 360 7.39 9.84 13.74
CA LEU A 360 7.22 11.22 14.16
C LEU A 360 7.80 12.17 13.09
N PHE A 361 6.91 12.92 12.47
CA PHE A 361 7.23 13.97 11.49
C PHE A 361 7.33 15.31 12.20
N TYR A 362 8.17 16.21 11.69
CA TYR A 362 8.14 17.61 12.09
C TYR A 362 8.33 18.59 10.94
N TYR A 363 7.56 19.67 10.98
CA TYR A 363 7.42 20.67 9.93
C TYR A 363 7.76 22.07 10.45
N GLU A 364 8.10 22.97 9.53
CA GLU A 364 8.28 24.39 9.85
C GLU A 364 6.95 25.05 10.21
N SER A 365 5.90 24.73 9.44
CA SER A 365 4.55 25.24 9.61
C SER A 365 3.51 24.12 9.47
N ARG A 366 2.28 24.36 9.91
CA ARG A 366 1.16 23.41 9.79
C ARG A 366 0.71 23.20 8.34
N THR A 367 1.03 24.13 7.44
CA THR A 367 0.61 24.15 6.03
C THR A 367 1.61 23.45 5.10
N GLU A 368 2.81 23.13 5.58
CA GLU A 368 3.88 22.51 4.79
C GLU A 368 3.96 20.98 4.96
N VAL A 369 2.80 20.31 5.00
CA VAL A 369 2.73 18.84 5.17
C VAL A 369 3.48 18.04 4.09
N ASP A 370 3.67 18.62 2.90
CA ASP A 370 4.39 17.97 1.80
C ASP A 370 5.91 17.95 1.97
N ASN A 371 6.45 18.75 2.91
CA ASN A 371 7.89 18.97 3.07
C ASN A 371 8.34 18.88 4.54
N PRO A 372 8.42 17.66 5.11
CA PRO A 372 8.90 17.48 6.48
C PRO A 372 10.35 17.93 6.63
N ARG A 373 10.64 18.67 7.70
CA ARG A 373 12.01 19.07 8.08
C ARG A 373 12.78 17.92 8.74
N GLY A 374 12.09 16.85 9.11
CA GLY A 374 12.69 15.58 9.46
C GLY A 374 11.65 14.54 9.85
N ILE A 375 12.08 13.30 9.76
CA ILE A 375 11.29 12.10 10.01
C ILE A 375 12.06 11.26 11.01
N ILE A 376 11.39 10.87 12.09
CA ILE A 376 11.92 10.01 13.15
C ILE A 376 11.08 8.74 13.18
N PRO A 377 11.54 7.64 12.57
CA PRO A 377 10.99 6.31 12.85
C PRO A 377 10.94 6.09 14.37
N LEU A 378 9.78 5.68 14.90
CA LEU A 378 9.62 5.45 16.33
C LEU A 378 10.00 4.03 16.74
N VAL A 379 10.35 3.17 15.77
CA VAL A 379 10.92 1.83 16.03
C VAL A 379 12.21 1.96 16.85
N ASP A 380 12.32 1.14 17.90
CA ASP A 380 13.45 1.15 18.85
C ASP A 380 13.76 2.52 19.47
N VAL A 381 12.74 3.38 19.64
CA VAL A 381 12.89 4.69 20.31
C VAL A 381 12.24 4.67 21.68
N GLY A 382 13.01 4.96 22.73
CA GLY A 382 12.55 5.15 24.09
C GLY A 382 12.20 6.61 24.37
N VAL A 383 11.32 6.84 25.35
CA VAL A 383 10.89 8.18 25.76
C VAL A 383 10.98 8.32 27.28
N ARG A 384 11.75 9.31 27.74
CA ARG A 384 11.90 9.62 29.16
C ARG A 384 11.74 11.10 29.46
N GLU A 385 11.26 11.39 30.67
CA GLU A 385 11.30 12.74 31.23
C GLU A 385 12.76 13.09 31.57
N ILE A 386 13.09 14.37 31.45
CA ILE A 386 14.38 14.92 31.85
C ILE A 386 14.14 16.21 32.63
N ASP A 387 15.17 16.64 33.34
CA ASP A 387 15.18 17.96 33.96
C ASP A 387 15.06 19.07 32.92
N ASP A 388 14.44 20.16 33.33
CA ASP A 388 14.26 21.33 32.50
C ASP A 388 15.60 21.95 32.07
N ASP A 389 15.64 22.44 30.85
CA ASP A 389 16.76 23.23 30.36
C ASP A 389 16.67 24.64 30.94
N ARG A 390 17.81 25.34 31.05
CA ARG A 390 17.86 26.73 31.54
C ARG A 390 16.84 27.66 30.88
N THR A 391 16.45 27.36 29.63
CA THR A 391 15.56 28.20 28.82
C THR A 391 14.23 27.54 28.44
N LYS A 392 13.99 26.30 28.85
CA LYS A 392 12.82 25.51 28.43
C LYS A 392 12.33 24.63 29.56
N GLN A 393 11.03 24.74 29.84
CA GLN A 393 10.34 23.90 30.81
C GLN A 393 9.64 22.73 30.14
N PHE A 394 9.20 21.78 30.96
CA PHE A 394 8.46 20.59 30.56
C PHE A 394 9.27 19.77 29.54
N CYS A 395 10.54 19.54 29.84
CA CYS A 395 11.45 18.84 28.95
C CYS A 395 11.29 17.30 29.02
N PHE A 396 11.51 16.67 27.87
CA PHE A 396 11.60 15.22 27.72
C PHE A 396 12.53 14.87 26.56
N GLU A 397 12.95 13.61 26.46
CA GLU A 397 13.82 13.20 25.36
C GLU A 397 13.48 11.83 24.77
N LEU A 398 13.74 11.73 23.46
CA LEU A 398 13.79 10.48 22.72
C LEU A 398 15.22 9.97 22.70
N PHE A 399 15.40 8.67 22.99
CA PHE A 399 16.70 8.00 23.02
C PHE A 399 16.61 6.64 22.32
N PRO A 400 17.71 6.11 21.74
CA PRO A 400 17.69 4.79 21.13
C PRO A 400 17.57 3.70 22.20
N LEU A 401 16.67 2.73 21.97
CA LEU A 401 16.61 1.48 22.75
C LEU A 401 17.62 0.45 22.25
N ALA A 402 18.00 0.54 20.96
CA ALA A 402 19.03 -0.26 20.33
C ALA A 402 19.97 0.63 19.50
N GLY A 403 21.28 0.41 19.59
CA GLY A 403 22.31 1.19 18.89
C GLY A 403 22.71 2.50 19.58
N GLU A 404 23.60 3.27 18.94
CA GLU A 404 24.20 4.49 19.53
C GLU A 404 23.47 5.80 19.17
N LYS A 405 22.59 5.79 18.15
CA LYS A 405 21.93 6.99 17.61
C LYS A 405 20.48 6.73 17.24
N VAL A 406 19.65 7.77 17.31
CA VAL A 406 18.27 7.70 16.81
C VAL A 406 18.31 7.79 15.28
N LYS A 407 17.89 6.71 14.60
CA LYS A 407 17.74 6.68 13.13
C LYS A 407 16.84 7.85 12.73
N THR A 408 17.34 8.78 11.92
CA THR A 408 16.51 9.90 11.44
C THR A 408 16.86 10.33 10.04
N THR A 409 15.84 10.73 9.30
CA THR A 409 15.97 11.20 7.92
C THR A 409 15.65 12.69 7.87
N LYS A 410 16.58 13.49 7.35
CA LYS A 410 16.35 14.89 7.01
C LYS A 410 16.34 15.02 5.49
N PRO A 411 15.18 15.31 4.87
CA PRO A 411 15.12 15.58 3.44
C PRO A 411 16.02 16.75 3.09
N THR A 412 16.80 16.61 2.02
CA THR A 412 17.63 17.71 1.52
C THR A 412 16.73 18.71 0.79
N PRO A 413 16.73 20.01 1.16
CA PRO A 413 15.90 20.99 0.48
C PRO A 413 16.25 21.07 -1.01
N GLY A 414 15.26 20.91 -1.90
CA GLY A 414 15.41 21.07 -3.34
C GLY A 414 15.82 19.81 -4.13
N GLU A 415 16.13 18.69 -3.46
CA GLU A 415 16.47 17.43 -4.13
C GLU A 415 15.46 16.33 -3.73
N THR A 416 14.57 15.96 -4.65
CA THR A 416 13.63 14.85 -4.45
C THR A 416 14.39 13.53 -4.29
N GLY A 417 14.22 12.85 -3.15
CA GLY A 417 14.76 11.51 -2.91
C GLY A 417 16.13 11.44 -2.21
N LYS A 418 16.79 12.57 -1.92
CA LYS A 418 18.07 12.57 -1.20
C LYS A 418 17.90 12.93 0.28
N ALA A 419 18.02 11.91 1.12
CA ALA A 419 17.94 12.00 2.57
C ALA A 419 19.34 12.08 3.20
N THR A 420 19.52 12.95 4.19
CA THR A 420 20.71 12.93 5.06
C THR A 420 20.37 12.34 6.41
N GLU A 421 21.25 11.47 6.92
CA GLU A 421 21.06 10.86 8.24
C GLU A 421 21.30 11.89 9.35
N GLY A 422 20.36 12.01 10.28
CA GLY A 422 20.49 12.97 11.38
C GLY A 422 21.51 12.53 12.43
N HIS A 423 22.35 13.47 12.88
CA HIS A 423 23.42 13.21 13.87
C HIS A 423 22.96 13.22 15.33
N HIS A 424 21.73 12.82 15.63
CA HIS A 424 21.18 12.90 16.97
C HIS A 424 21.43 11.60 17.74
N THR A 425 22.19 11.69 18.84
CA THR A 425 22.24 10.62 19.86
C THR A 425 20.98 10.60 20.70
N VAL A 426 20.39 11.77 20.95
CA VAL A 426 19.07 11.97 21.56
C VAL A 426 18.33 13.14 20.90
N TYR A 427 17.00 13.15 21.00
CA TYR A 427 16.18 14.32 20.68
C TYR A 427 15.55 14.88 21.94
N ARG A 428 16.06 16.02 22.41
CA ARG A 428 15.41 16.79 23.47
C ARG A 428 14.27 17.64 22.92
N MET A 429 13.17 17.60 23.63
CA MET A 429 11.94 18.31 23.33
C MET A 429 11.41 19.03 24.56
N SER A 430 10.61 20.08 24.34
CA SER A 430 9.93 20.84 25.37
C SER A 430 8.51 21.15 24.92
N ALA A 431 7.55 20.84 25.80
CA ALA A 431 6.12 21.11 25.61
C ALA A 431 5.74 22.49 26.19
N SER A 432 4.53 22.98 25.90
CA SER A 432 4.08 24.27 26.44
C SER A 432 3.55 24.19 27.88
N SER A 433 3.18 22.99 28.33
CA SER A 433 2.68 22.71 29.68
C SER A 433 3.04 21.29 30.13
N GLU A 434 2.89 21.03 31.43
CA GLU A 434 3.08 19.71 32.01
C GLU A 434 2.09 18.68 31.46
N ASP A 435 0.82 19.08 31.24
CA ASP A 435 -0.19 18.20 30.66
C ASP A 435 0.13 17.86 29.20
N GLU A 436 0.58 18.85 28.41
CA GLU A 436 1.05 18.56 27.05
C GLU A 436 2.27 17.64 27.06
N ARG A 437 3.21 17.81 27.99
CA ARG A 437 4.38 16.92 28.13
C ARG A 437 3.94 15.49 28.38
N LYS A 438 3.06 15.27 29.37
CA LYS A 438 2.52 13.94 29.69
C LYS A 438 1.79 13.33 28.50
N ASP A 439 0.99 14.11 27.79
CA ASP A 439 0.26 13.64 26.62
C ASP A 439 1.18 13.30 25.44
N TRP A 440 2.22 14.09 25.19
CA TRP A 440 3.22 13.79 24.17
C TRP A 440 4.03 12.54 24.52
N ILE A 441 4.50 12.41 25.76
CA ILE A 441 5.22 11.22 26.22
C ILE A 441 4.35 9.98 26.08
N ARG A 442 3.08 10.04 26.50
CA ARG A 442 2.13 8.94 26.35
C ARG A 442 1.97 8.57 24.87
N ALA A 443 1.77 9.56 24.01
CA ALA A 443 1.59 9.31 22.58
C ALA A 443 2.85 8.74 21.91
N LEU A 444 4.04 9.25 22.23
CA LEU A 444 5.30 8.77 21.68
C LEU A 444 5.63 7.35 22.14
N ARG A 445 5.32 7.00 23.41
CA ARG A 445 5.48 5.62 23.91
C ARG A 445 4.55 4.65 23.18
N ILE A 446 3.29 5.03 22.95
CA ILE A 446 2.35 4.21 22.18
C ILE A 446 2.82 4.09 20.72
N GLY A 447 3.22 5.21 20.09
CA GLY A 447 3.72 5.22 18.72
C GLY A 447 4.97 4.35 18.53
N SER A 448 5.91 4.40 19.48
CA SER A 448 7.10 3.54 19.49
C SER A 448 6.75 2.06 19.67
N GLN A 449 5.87 1.72 20.60
CA GLN A 449 5.41 0.34 20.79
C GLN A 449 4.71 -0.22 19.54
N ASN A 450 3.95 0.61 18.83
CA ASN A 450 3.25 0.23 17.60
C ASN A 450 4.20 0.10 16.39
N ALA A 451 5.39 0.70 16.46
CA ALA A 451 6.38 0.72 15.40
C ALA A 451 7.39 -0.45 15.45
N LEU A 452 7.32 -1.32 16.46
CA LEU A 452 8.26 -2.44 16.64
C LEU A 452 7.86 -3.67 15.80
N PRO A 453 8.67 -4.12 14.82
CA PRO A 453 8.76 -5.53 14.49
C PRO A 453 9.70 -6.18 15.53
N LYS A 454 9.17 -7.00 16.44
CA LYS A 454 10.03 -7.67 17.42
C LYS A 454 10.83 -8.82 16.80
N GLN A 455 12.02 -8.98 17.36
CA GLN A 455 13.10 -9.86 16.91
C GLN A 455 12.73 -11.34 16.93
N ARG A 456 13.40 -12.08 16.04
CA ARG A 456 13.46 -13.55 15.98
C ARG A 456 13.60 -14.12 17.39
N SER A 457 12.61 -14.88 17.84
CA SER A 457 12.85 -15.90 18.85
C SER A 457 13.86 -16.89 18.26
N SER A 458 14.96 -17.08 18.99
CA SER A 458 16.14 -17.85 18.62
C SER A 458 15.85 -19.29 18.23
#